data_AF-A0A3C1PSU2-F1
#
_entry.id   AF-A0A3C1PSU2-F1
#
_cell.length_a   1.000
_cell.length_b   1.000
_cell.length_c   1.000
_cell.angle_alpha   90.00
_cell.angle_beta   90.00
_cell.angle_gamma   90.00
#
_symmetry.space_group_name_H-M   'P 1'
#
loop_
_entity.id
_entity.type
_entity.pdbx_description
1 polymer ?
#
loop_
_entity_poly.entity_id
_entity_poly.type
_entity_poly.pdbx_seq_one_letter_code
_entity_poly.pdbx_strand_id
1 'polypeptide(L)' 'VGMRSHAGVASQMFETLAAEGINIQMISTSEIKISVVVDEKYLELAVRALHQTFDLAQEDAS' A
#
# COMPACT_ATOMS: atom_id res chain seq x y z
N VAL A 1 -9.44 10.82 13.69
CA VAL A 1 -8.27 10.97 12.79
C VAL A 1 -8.33 9.84 11.79
N GLY A 2 -8.94 10.07 10.61
CA GLY A 2 -9.05 9.07 9.54
C GLY A 2 -8.18 9.47 8.34
N MET A 3 -8.32 8.78 7.20
CA MET A 3 -7.61 9.05 5.93
C MET A 3 -7.64 10.52 5.49
N ARG A 4 -8.62 11.31 5.94
CA ARG A 4 -8.70 12.77 5.75
C ARG A 4 -7.53 13.56 6.38
N SER A 5 -6.90 12.99 7.40
CA SER A 5 -5.70 13.50 8.09
C SER A 5 -4.41 12.80 7.63
N HIS A 6 -4.52 11.79 6.75
CA HIS A 6 -3.44 10.92 6.26
C HIS A 6 -3.42 10.83 4.73
N ALA A 7 -3.77 11.91 4.02
CA ALA A 7 -3.71 11.94 2.55
C ALA A 7 -2.34 11.49 2.00
N GLY A 8 -1.26 11.73 2.77
CA GLY A 8 0.08 11.25 2.46
C GLY A 8 0.23 9.73 2.40
N VAL A 9 -0.53 8.96 3.20
CA VAL A 9 -0.45 7.49 3.19
C VAL A 9 -0.96 6.91 1.87
N ALA A 10 -2.06 7.44 1.35
CA ALA A 10 -2.60 7.02 0.05
C ALA A 10 -1.63 7.37 -1.09
N SER A 11 -1.10 8.61 -1.10
CA SER A 11 -0.13 9.05 -2.11
C SER A 11 1.11 8.16 -2.10
N GLN A 12 1.68 7.93 -0.91
CA GLN A 12 2.87 7.12 -0.74
C GLN A 12 2.67 5.67 -1.19
N MET A 13 1.50 5.08 -0.90
CA MET A 13 1.13 3.74 -1.37
C MET A 13 1.10 3.68 -2.90
N PHE A 14 0.42 4.63 -3.56
CA PHE A 14 0.30 4.64 -5.01
C PHE A 14 1.62 4.94 -5.72
N GLU A 15 2.44 5.84 -5.18
CA GLU A 15 3.79 6.12 -5.67
C GLU A 15 4.69 4.90 -5.58
N THR A 16 4.62 4.14 -4.48
CA THR A 16 5.38 2.90 -4.31
C THR A 16 5.02 1.87 -5.37
N LEU A 17 3.72 1.62 -5.57
CA LEU A 17 3.26 0.66 -6.58
C LEU A 17 3.63 1.11 -8.00
N ALA A 18 3.56 2.41 -8.28
CA ALA A 18 3.95 2.96 -9.57
C ALA A 18 5.47 2.85 -9.83
N ALA A 19 6.31 3.05 -8.81
CA ALA A 19 7.77 2.92 -8.93
C ALA A 19 8.19 1.49 -9.29
N GLU A 20 7.45 0.48 -8.80
CA GLU A 20 7.62 -0.93 -9.14
C GLU A 20 6.94 -1.34 -10.46
N GLY A 21 6.29 -0.40 -11.17
CA GLY A 21 5.58 -0.67 -12.42
C GLY A 21 4.31 -1.51 -12.26
N ILE A 22 3.70 -1.50 -11.07
CA ILE A 22 2.53 -2.30 -10.73
C ILE A 22 1.26 -1.53 -11.07
N ASN A 23 0.49 -2.06 -12.03
CA ASN A 23 -0.78 -1.47 -12.43
C ASN A 23 -1.90 -1.80 -11.42
N ILE A 24 -2.61 -0.77 -10.95
CA ILE A 24 -3.77 -0.91 -10.06
C ILE A 24 -5.04 -1.04 -10.90
N GLN A 25 -5.77 -2.14 -10.73
CA GLN A 25 -7.01 -2.43 -11.47
C GLN A 25 -8.25 -1.85 -10.78
N MET A 26 -8.24 -1.82 -9.44
CA MET A 26 -9.35 -1.33 -8.63
C MET A 26 -8.84 -0.79 -7.31
N ILE A 27 -9.53 0.23 -6.79
CA ILE A 27 -9.27 0.82 -5.48
C ILE A 27 -10.58 0.79 -4.67
N SER A 28 -10.51 0.35 -3.42
CA SER A 28 -11.60 0.42 -2.46
C SER A 28 -11.08 0.96 -1.13
N THR A 29 -11.81 1.89 -0.52
CA THR A 29 -11.34 2.68 0.63
C THR A 29 -12.37 2.77 1.75
N SER A 30 -11.91 2.75 3.00
CA SER A 30 -12.67 3.15 4.20
C SER A 30 -11.94 4.26 4.94
N GLU A 31 -12.44 4.71 6.09
CA GLU A 31 -11.77 5.75 6.88
C GLU A 31 -10.36 5.36 7.37
N ILE A 32 -10.05 4.06 7.40
CA ILE A 32 -8.81 3.51 7.97
C ILE A 32 -8.10 2.49 7.07
N LYS A 33 -8.65 2.17 5.89
CA LYS A 33 -8.10 1.11 5.03
C LYS A 33 -8.15 1.52 3.56
N ILE A 34 -7.09 1.19 2.84
CA ILE A 34 -7.01 1.21 1.39
C ILE A 34 -6.78 -0.22 0.92
N SER A 35 -7.62 -0.70 0.02
CA SER A 35 -7.46 -1.98 -0.66
C SER A 35 -7.30 -1.74 -2.15
N VAL A 36 -6.33 -2.41 -2.76
CA VAL A 36 -6.10 -2.35 -4.20
C VAL A 36 -6.13 -3.74 -4.80
N VAL A 37 -6.59 -3.83 -6.05
CA VAL A 37 -6.52 -5.06 -6.85
C VAL A 37 -5.40 -4.89 -7.86
N VAL A 38 -4.50 -5.88 -7.92
CA VAL A 38 -3.35 -5.94 -8.84
C VAL A 38 -3.30 -7.32 -9.48
N ASP A 39 -2.51 -7.47 -10.55
CA ASP A 39 -2.23 -8.78 -11.13
C ASP A 39 -1.44 -9.64 -10.12
N GLU A 40 -1.85 -10.90 -9.94
CA GLU A 40 -1.33 -11.83 -8.94
C GLU A 40 0.19 -12.00 -9.02
N LYS A 41 0.78 -11.91 -10.22
CA LYS A 41 2.23 -12.02 -10.40
C LYS A 41 3.02 -10.92 -9.69
N TYR A 42 2.38 -9.79 -9.35
CA TYR A 42 3.00 -8.68 -8.62
C TYR A 42 2.72 -8.73 -7.12
N LEU A 43 1.97 -9.70 -6.60
CA LEU A 43 1.52 -9.71 -5.21
C LEU A 43 2.70 -9.64 -4.23
N GLU A 44 3.70 -10.52 -4.37
CA GLU A 44 4.87 -10.51 -3.48
C GLU A 44 5.68 -9.22 -3.58
N LEU A 45 5.85 -8.69 -4.80
CA LEU A 45 6.58 -7.45 -5.02
C LEU A 45 5.85 -6.26 -4.37
N ALA A 46 4.54 -6.15 -4.60
CA ALA A 46 3.69 -5.12 -4.01
C ALA A 46 3.75 -5.15 -2.49
N VAL A 47 3.62 -6.33 -1.88
CA VAL A 47 3.66 -6.49 -0.42
C VAL A 47 5.02 -6.07 0.13
N ARG A 48 6.12 -6.54 -0.46
CA ARG A 48 7.48 -6.19 0.00
C ARG A 48 7.77 -4.70 -0.15
N ALA A 49 7.43 -4.11 -1.29
CA ALA A 49 7.66 -2.69 -1.56
C ALA A 49 6.87 -1.81 -0.58
N LEU A 50 5.58 -2.11 -0.36
CA LEU A 50 4.76 -1.39 0.60
C LEU A 50 5.28 -1.56 2.03
N HIS A 51 5.68 -2.77 2.41
CA HIS A 51 6.23 -3.04 3.75
C HIS A 51 7.55 -2.29 4.01
N GLN A 52 8.39 -2.16 2.98
CA GLN A 52 9.61 -1.33 3.05
C GLN A 52 9.28 0.16 3.13
N THR A 53 8.37 0.67 2.30
CA THR A 53 8.01 2.09 2.28
C THR A 53 7.41 2.57 3.60
N PHE A 54 6.60 1.74 4.24
CA PHE A 54 5.94 2.08 5.50
C PHE A 54 6.70 1.60 6.74
N ASP A 55 7.91 1.05 6.57
CA ASP A 55 8.76 0.52 7.64
C ASP A 55 8.02 -0.45 8.59
N LEU A 56 7.15 -1.28 8.02
CA LEU A 56 6.27 -2.18 8.80
C LEU A 56 6.99 -3.43 9.31
N ALA A 57 8.32 -3.51 9.13
CA ALA A 57 9.14 -4.64 9.57
C ALA A 57 9.37 -4.72 11.08
N GLN A 58 8.74 -3.84 11.84
CA GLN A 58 8.87 -3.78 13.28
C GLN A 58 7.48 -3.88 13.91
N GLU A 59 6.87 -5.07 13.89
CA GLU A 59 5.95 -5.59 14.91
C GLU A 59 5.41 -6.97 14.49
N ASP A 60 6.10 -8.02 14.95
CA ASP A 60 5.53 -9.31 15.39
C ASP A 60 6.68 -10.17 15.95
N ALA A 61 7.33 -9.63 17.00
CA ALA A 61 8.16 -10.41 17.91
C ALA A 61 7.63 -10.15 19.33
N SER A 62 6.51 -10.80 19.66
CA SER A 62 5.97 -10.92 21.02
C SER A 62 5.24 -12.25 21.16
#